data_AF-A0A960ING5-F1
#
_entry.id   AF-A0A960ING5-F1
#
_cell.length_a   1.000
_cell.length_b   1.000
_cell.length_c   1.000
_cell.angle_alpha   90.00
_cell.angle_beta   90.00
_cell.angle_gamma   90.00
#
_symmetry.space_group_name_H-M   'P 1'
#
loop_
_entity.id
_entity.type
_entity.pdbx_description
1 polymer ?
#
loop_
_entity_poly.entity_id
_entity_poly.type
_entity_poly.pdbx_seq_one_letter_code
_entity_poly.pdbx_strand_id
1 'polypeptide(L)' 'ADEPTGNLDPVAGDAVFRLLVDLQRRHGTTAVVVTHNPELARRCGRISQLEDGVLHNGTP' A
#
# COMPACT_ATOMS: atom_id res chain seq x y z
N ALA A 1 -4.22 6.50 0.34
CA ALA A 1 -5.49 6.00 -0.21
C ALA A 1 -5.94 4.86 0.69
N ASP A 2 -7.19 4.89 1.16
CA ASP A 2 -7.66 3.98 2.21
C ASP A 2 -7.81 2.54 1.74
N GLU A 3 -8.18 2.34 0.48
CA GLU A 3 -7.97 1.08 -0.26
C GLU A 3 -7.91 1.40 -1.76
N PRO A 4 -6.75 1.76 -2.33
CA PRO A 4 -6.67 2.24 -3.72
C PRO A 4 -7.06 1.18 -4.76
N THR A 5 -7.19 -0.08 -4.36
CA THR A 5 -7.45 -1.22 -5.24
C THR A 5 -8.63 -2.08 -4.78
N GLY A 6 -9.38 -1.69 -3.75
CA GLY A 6 -10.37 -2.55 -3.08
C GLY A 6 -11.52 -3.05 -3.98
N ASN A 7 -11.87 -2.28 -5.02
CA ASN A 7 -12.90 -2.63 -6.01
C ASN A 7 -12.34 -3.07 -7.37
N LEU A 8 -11.02 -3.18 -7.50
CA LEU A 8 -10.38 -3.59 -8.75
C LEU A 8 -10.14 -5.10 -8.73
N ASP A 9 -10.24 -5.72 -9.90
CA ASP A 9 -9.75 -7.08 -10.06
C ASP A 9 -8.22 -7.10 -9.78
N PRO A 10 -7.65 -8.28 -9.42
CA PRO A 10 -6.26 -8.37 -9.02
C PRO A 10 -5.27 -7.78 -10.02
N VAL A 11 -5.54 -7.87 -11.33
CA VAL A 11 -4.65 -7.37 -12.39
C VAL A 11 -4.68 -5.84 -12.45
N ALA A 12 -5.88 -5.26 -12.40
CA ALA A 12 -6.05 -3.80 -12.38
C ALA A 12 -5.47 -3.18 -11.10
N GLY A 13 -5.69 -3.82 -9.93
CA GLY A 13 -5.10 -3.39 -8.67
C GLY A 13 -3.57 -3.36 -8.71
N ASP A 14 -2.98 -4.38 -9.33
CA ASP A 14 -1.54 -4.49 -9.52
C ASP A 14 -0.95 -3.35 -10.37
N ALA A 15 -1.65 -2.99 -11.45
CA ALA A 15 -1.25 -1.91 -12.33
C ALA A 15 -1.29 -0.55 -11.62
N VAL A 16 -2.37 -0.28 -10.88
CA VAL A 16 -2.51 0.96 -10.08
C VAL A 16 -1.41 1.06 -9.03
N PHE A 17 -1.11 -0.04 -8.31
CA PHE A 17 -0.03 -0.04 -7.33
C PHE A 17 1.34 0.28 -7.96
N ARG A 18 1.64 -0.32 -9.12
CA ARG A 18 2.90 -0.02 -9.85
C ARG A 18 3.00 1.46 -10.22
N LEU A 19 1.91 2.07 -10.68
CA LEU A 19 1.88 3.51 -10.99
C LEU A 19 2.13 4.38 -9.74
N LEU A 20 1.54 4.03 -8.60
CA LEU A 20 1.76 4.74 -7.34
C LEU A 20 3.23 4.66 -6.89
N VAL A 21 3.85 3.48 -6.97
CA VAL A 21 5.27 3.29 -6.64
C VAL A 21 6.17 4.05 -7.60
N ASP A 22 5.84 4.06 -8.88
CA ASP A 22 6.64 4.76 -9.88
C ASP A 22 6.55 6.29 -9.72
N LEU A 23 5.37 6.84 -9.40
CA LEU A 23 5.20 8.24 -9.02
C LEU A 23 6.00 8.60 -7.76
N GLN A 24 5.92 7.76 -6.73
CA GLN A 24 6.67 7.89 -5.48
C GLN A 24 8.18 8.02 -5.76
N ARG A 25 8.71 7.14 -6.62
CA ARG A 25 10.13 7.14 -7.02
C ARG A 25 10.51 8.35 -7.87
N ARG A 26 9.69 8.71 -8.86
CA ARG A 26 9.97 9.82 -9.79
C ARG A 26 9.96 11.17 -9.10
N HIS A 27 9.10 11.36 -8.10
CA HIS A 27 8.93 12.64 -7.43
C HIS A 27 9.59 12.71 -6.04
N GLY A 28 10.22 11.62 -5.58
CA GLY A 28 10.84 11.57 -4.25
C GLY A 28 9.83 11.75 -3.11
N THR A 29 8.57 11.37 -3.33
CA THR A 29 7.49 11.53 -2.36
C THR A 29 7.36 10.29 -1.47
N THR A 30 6.53 10.38 -0.44
CA THR A 30 6.11 9.25 0.38
C THR A 30 4.68 8.87 0.03
N ALA A 31 4.44 7.58 -0.20
CA ALA A 31 3.11 7.03 -0.42
C ALA A 31 2.66 6.22 0.81
N VAL A 32 1.46 6.49 1.32
CA VAL A 32 0.80 5.68 2.35
C VAL A 32 -0.35 4.91 1.71
N VAL A 33 -0.27 3.59 1.79
CA VAL A 33 -1.25 2.65 1.25
C VAL A 33 -1.87 1.91 2.41
N VAL A 34 -3.20 1.92 2.48
CA VAL A 34 -3.97 1.09 3.39
C VAL A 34 -4.63 -0.01 2.54
N THR A 35 -4.57 -1.24 3.04
CA THR A 35 -5.07 -2.42 2.33
C THR A 35 -5.30 -3.57 3.32
N HIS A 36 -6.30 -4.39 3.05
CA HIS A 36 -6.46 -5.70 3.70
C HIS A 36 -5.73 -6.82 2.95
N ASN A 37 -5.07 -6.54 1.81
CA ASN A 37 -4.34 -7.53 1.02
C ASN A 37 -2.87 -7.66 1.51
N PRO A 38 -2.48 -8.79 2.16
CA PRO A 38 -1.14 -8.97 2.68
C PRO A 38 -0.07 -9.10 1.58
N GLU A 39 -0.41 -9.59 0.39
CA GLU A 39 0.54 -9.69 -0.73
C GLU A 39 0.91 -8.31 -1.27
N LEU A 40 -0.05 -7.40 -1.33
CA LEU A 40 0.18 -6.01 -1.71
C LEU A 40 1.01 -5.29 -0.64
N ALA A 41 0.66 -5.47 0.65
CA ALA A 41 1.40 -4.88 1.77
C ALA A 41 2.88 -5.28 1.77
N ARG A 42 3.21 -6.55 1.46
CA ARG A 42 4.59 -7.06 1.37
C ARG A 42 5.46 -6.36 0.32
N ARG A 43 4.87 -5.59 -0.60
CA ARG A 43 5.59 -4.83 -1.63
C ARG A 43 5.95 -3.41 -1.16
N CYS A 44 5.44 -2.99 -0.01
CA CYS A 44 5.80 -1.72 0.63
C CYS A 44 7.10 -1.87 1.41
N GLY A 45 7.89 -0.79 1.51
CA GLY A 45 9.16 -0.78 2.26
C GLY A 45 9.01 -0.57 3.78
N ARG A 46 7.77 -0.53 4.28
CA ARG A 46 7.44 -0.60 5.71
C ARG A 46 5.98 -1.01 5.86
N ILE A 47 5.68 -1.88 6.81
CA ILE A 47 4.33 -2.42 7.00
C ILE A 47 3.92 -2.23 8.46
N SER A 48 2.91 -1.40 8.72
CA SER A 48 2.29 -1.23 10.04
C SER A 48 0.90 -1.85 10.05
N GLN A 49 0.51 -2.45 11.17
CA GLN A 49 -0.80 -3.08 11.34
C GLN A 49 -1.68 -2.20 12.24
N LEU A 50 -2.93 -2.01 11.87
CA LEU A 50 -3.94 -1.29 12.66
C LEU A 50 -4.90 -2.32 13.26
N GLU A 51 -4.93 -2.43 14.59
CA GLU A 51 -5.80 -3.36 15.33
C GLU A 51 -6.54 -2.57 16.42
N ASP A 52 -7.86 -2.71 16.52
CA ASP A 52 -8.71 -2.03 17.51
C ASP A 52 -8.45 -0.51 17.65
N GLY A 53 -8.15 0.16 16.53
CA GLY A 53 -7.83 1.59 16.49
C GLY A 53 -6.42 1.97 16.92
N VAL A 54 -5.56 0.99 17.20
CA VAL A 54 -4.16 1.15 17.61
C VAL A 54 -3.24 0.76 16.46
N LEU A 55 -2.36 1.68 16.05
CA LEU A 55 -1.36 1.43 15.02
C LEU A 55 -0.10 0.83 15.65
N HIS A 56 0.24 -0.39 15.26
CA HIS A 56 1.44 -1.08 15.69
C HIS A 56 2.64 -0.70 14.81
N ASN A 57 3.79 -0.53 15.47
CA ASN A 57 5.04 -0.18 14.79
C ASN A 57 5.37 -1.20 13.71
N GLY A 58 5.69 -0.69 12.53
CA GLY A 58 5.84 -1.52 11.36
C GLY A 58 7.23 -2.14 11.22
N THR A 59 7.28 -3.33 10.61
CA THR A 59 8.55 -3.92 10.17
C THR A 59 9.04 -3.19 8.91
N PRO A 60 10.36 -2.96 8.78
CA PRO A 60 10.97 -2.50 7.52
C PRO A 60 10.77 -3.52 6.39
#